data_AF-A0A540L9E2-F1
#
_entry.id   AF-A0A540L9E2-F1
#
_cell.length_a   1.000
_cell.length_b   1.000
_cell.length_c   1.000
_cell.angle_alpha   90.00
_cell.angle_beta   90.00
_cell.angle_gamma   90.00
#
_symmetry.space_group_name_H-M   'P 1'
#
loop_
_entity.id
_entity.type
_entity.pdbx_description
1 polymer ?
#
loop_
_entity_poly.entity_id
_entity_poly.type
_entity_poly.pdbx_seq_one_letter_code
_entity_poly.pdbx_strand_id
1 'polypeptide(L)'
;MPRASKRKAPPPTSPSLASCDVVSKRAATGKGRPRKDVDKIDSLFESYANQSLNMIDPTGIESLCSDLKVDHTDVRILMLAWKMRAAKQGYFSKDEWQRGLKDLHADTIPKLKKALPGLEKELTTASKFEDFYAFAFQYCLTGELVLTGLLIKLLAGPN
;
A
#
# COMPACT_ATOMS: atom_id res chain seq x y z
N MET A 1 -75.65 11.49 -47.95
CA MET A 1 -74.54 12.45 -48.12
C MET A 1 -74.71 13.56 -47.08
N PRO A 2 -73.67 14.24 -46.54
CA PRO A 2 -72.22 13.95 -46.29
C PRO A 2 -71.97 13.83 -44.74
N ARG A 3 -70.85 13.39 -44.13
CA ARG A 3 -69.38 13.38 -44.35
C ARG A 3 -68.63 14.45 -43.50
N ALA A 4 -67.69 13.91 -42.72
CA ALA A 4 -66.41 14.47 -42.23
C ALA A 4 -66.37 15.34 -40.96
N SER A 5 -65.90 14.73 -39.87
CA SER A 5 -65.11 15.40 -38.83
C SER A 5 -63.62 15.41 -39.22
N LYS A 6 -62.99 16.57 -39.08
CA LYS A 6 -61.65 16.89 -39.54
C LYS A 6 -60.67 16.91 -38.35
N ARG A 7 -59.66 16.04 -38.42
CA ARG A 7 -58.22 16.17 -38.04
C ARG A 7 -57.85 16.85 -36.70
N LYS A 8 -56.95 16.23 -35.92
CA LYS A 8 -55.47 16.47 -35.87
C LYS A 8 -54.82 15.79 -34.63
N ALA A 9 -53.79 14.96 -34.84
CA ALA A 9 -52.83 14.42 -33.83
C ALA A 9 -51.62 15.39 -33.70
N PRO A 10 -50.62 15.30 -32.76
CA PRO A 10 -49.80 14.12 -32.32
C PRO A 10 -49.30 14.21 -30.81
N PRO A 11 -48.20 13.58 -30.33
CA PRO A 11 -47.85 12.14 -30.18
C PRO A 11 -47.28 11.80 -28.73
N PRO A 12 -46.35 10.81 -28.48
CA PRO A 12 -46.65 9.69 -27.55
C PRO A 12 -45.60 9.46 -26.43
N THR A 13 -45.88 8.57 -25.45
CA THR A 13 -44.84 7.73 -24.83
C THR A 13 -45.45 6.51 -24.13
N SER A 14 -44.81 5.36 -24.38
CA SER A 14 -45.25 3.99 -24.12
C SER A 14 -45.13 3.54 -22.65
N PRO A 15 -45.83 2.44 -22.28
CA PRO A 15 -45.97 1.99 -20.89
C PRO A 15 -45.01 0.86 -20.49
N SER A 16 -45.10 0.57 -19.19
CA SER A 16 -44.24 -0.22 -18.33
C SER A 16 -44.67 -1.70 -18.20
N LEU A 17 -43.66 -2.56 -17.98
CA LEU A 17 -43.61 -3.83 -17.23
C LEU A 17 -44.41 -5.06 -17.70
N ALA A 18 -43.66 -6.13 -18.03
CA ALA A 18 -44.09 -7.51 -17.85
C ALA A 18 -42.91 -8.39 -17.36
N SER A 19 -43.27 -9.37 -16.52
CA SER A 19 -42.53 -10.37 -15.75
C SER A 19 -41.48 -11.22 -16.48
N CYS A 20 -40.53 -11.80 -15.71
CA CYS A 20 -40.48 -13.25 -15.41
C CYS A 20 -39.25 -13.66 -14.58
N ASP A 21 -39.45 -14.67 -13.73
CA ASP A 21 -38.48 -15.34 -12.87
C ASP A 21 -37.33 -16.02 -13.61
N VAL A 22 -36.11 -15.94 -13.06
CA VAL A 22 -35.09 -17.00 -13.22
C VAL A 22 -34.26 -17.13 -11.95
N VAL A 23 -34.37 -18.28 -11.29
CA VAL A 23 -33.46 -18.69 -10.21
C VAL A 23 -32.07 -18.89 -10.81
N SER A 24 -31.06 -18.24 -10.22
CA SER A 24 -29.66 -18.47 -10.58
C SER A 24 -28.84 -18.60 -9.30
N LYS A 25 -28.43 -19.84 -9.01
CA LYS A 25 -27.41 -20.16 -8.02
C LYS A 25 -26.11 -19.45 -8.42
N ARG A 26 -25.51 -18.67 -7.52
CA ARG A 26 -24.06 -18.44 -7.49
C ARG A 26 -23.59 -17.99 -6.11
N ALA A 27 -22.60 -18.70 -5.60
CA ALA A 27 -21.82 -18.34 -4.42
C ALA A 27 -21.15 -16.98 -4.60
N ALA A 28 -21.14 -16.17 -3.56
CA ALA A 28 -20.22 -15.05 -3.43
C ALA A 28 -19.94 -14.78 -1.95
N THR A 29 -18.82 -15.30 -1.48
CA THR A 29 -18.06 -14.77 -0.35
C THR A 29 -17.80 -13.28 -0.59
N GLY A 30 -18.44 -12.41 0.17
CA GLY A 30 -18.44 -10.97 -0.10
C GLY A 30 -18.41 -10.10 1.15
N LYS A 31 -17.20 -9.59 1.44
CA LYS A 31 -16.92 -8.25 1.98
C LYS A 31 -17.32 -7.94 3.43
N GLY A 32 -16.47 -8.38 4.35
CA GLY A 32 -16.15 -7.69 5.61
C GLY A 32 -14.68 -7.21 5.67
N ARG A 33 -14.07 -6.94 4.50
CA ARG A 33 -12.62 -7.02 4.28
C ARG A 33 -11.75 -5.86 4.81
N PRO A 34 -12.13 -4.58 4.77
CA PRO A 34 -11.18 -3.50 5.06
C PRO A 34 -10.85 -3.36 6.56
N ARG A 35 -11.81 -3.57 7.46
CA ARG A 35 -11.57 -3.40 8.91
C ARG A 35 -10.63 -4.47 9.46
N LYS A 36 -10.86 -5.74 9.12
CA LYS A 36 -10.06 -6.87 9.63
C LYS A 36 -8.59 -6.81 9.20
N ASP A 37 -8.30 -6.27 8.02
CA ASP A 37 -6.91 -6.14 7.54
C ASP A 37 -6.18 -5.01 8.28
N VAL A 38 -6.88 -3.92 8.61
CA VAL A 38 -6.33 -2.83 9.44
C VAL A 38 -6.02 -3.32 10.85
N ASP A 39 -6.93 -4.07 11.46
CA ASP A 39 -6.74 -4.60 12.81
C ASP A 39 -5.48 -5.48 12.90
N LYS A 40 -5.22 -6.31 11.87
CA LYS A 40 -4.01 -7.14 11.81
C LYS A 40 -2.73 -6.34 11.60
N ILE A 41 -2.79 -5.30 10.75
CA ILE A 41 -1.64 -4.40 10.53
C ILE A 41 -1.27 -3.71 11.85
N ASP A 42 -2.27 -3.32 12.64
CA ASP A 42 -2.09 -2.72 13.97
C ASP A 42 -1.52 -3.72 14.96
N SER A 43 -2.05 -4.94 15.03
CA SER A 43 -1.47 -5.98 15.89
C SER A 43 -0.04 -6.33 15.51
N LEU A 44 0.30 -6.27 14.22
CA LEU A 44 1.67 -6.47 13.75
C LEU A 44 2.58 -5.28 14.09
N PHE A 45 2.06 -4.05 14.11
CA PHE A 45 2.81 -2.90 14.60
C PHE A 45 3.17 -3.10 16.07
N GLU A 46 2.19 -3.51 16.89
CA GLU A 46 2.36 -3.71 18.33
C GLU A 46 3.42 -4.77 18.67
N SER A 47 3.67 -5.76 17.80
CA SER A 47 4.72 -6.76 18.02
C SER A 47 6.14 -6.21 17.88
N TYR A 48 6.33 -5.06 17.23
CA TYR A 48 7.65 -4.43 17.03
C TYR A 48 7.77 -3.05 17.67
N ALA A 49 6.66 -2.43 18.05
CA ALA A 49 6.64 -1.08 18.57
C ALA A 49 7.15 -1.03 20.03
N ASN A 50 7.94 0.00 20.30
CA ASN A 50 8.22 0.43 21.65
C ASN A 50 6.96 1.10 22.23
N GLN A 51 6.39 0.49 23.27
CA GLN A 51 5.11 0.93 23.85
C GLN A 51 5.17 2.34 24.46
N SER A 52 6.35 2.77 24.92
CA SER A 52 6.53 4.11 25.49
C SER A 52 6.61 5.19 24.42
N LEU A 53 7.24 4.88 23.27
CA LEU A 53 7.42 5.82 22.17
C LEU A 53 6.27 5.77 21.15
N ASN A 54 5.47 4.69 21.16
CA ASN A 54 4.45 4.39 20.16
C ASN A 54 5.02 4.43 18.72
N MET A 55 6.24 3.92 18.58
CA MET A 55 6.98 3.82 17.33
C MET A 55 7.76 2.51 17.31
N ILE A 56 7.96 1.95 16.13
CA ILE A 56 9.00 0.95 15.92
C ILE A 56 10.32 1.72 15.94
N ASP A 57 11.14 1.48 16.96
CA ASP A 57 12.46 2.09 17.14
C ASP A 57 13.55 1.19 16.52
N PRO A 58 14.86 1.55 16.61
CA PRO A 58 15.91 0.74 16.00
C PRO A 58 15.89 -0.73 16.43
N THR A 59 15.60 -1.02 17.70
CA THR A 59 15.49 -2.39 18.23
C THR A 59 14.29 -3.14 17.64
N GLY A 60 13.16 -2.45 17.47
CA GLY A 60 12.01 -2.99 16.75
C GLY A 60 12.31 -3.30 15.28
N ILE A 61 13.08 -2.43 14.60
CA ILE A 61 13.49 -2.65 13.20
C ILE A 61 14.46 -3.84 13.08
N GLU A 62 15.40 -4.00 14.00
CA GLU A 62 16.30 -5.17 14.03
C GLU A 62 15.49 -6.48 14.14
N SER A 63 14.50 -6.49 15.03
CA SER A 63 13.59 -7.64 15.22
C SER A 63 12.78 -7.92 13.95
N LEU A 64 12.23 -6.88 13.32
CA LEU A 64 11.53 -6.98 12.03
C LEU A 64 12.43 -7.55 10.93
N CYS A 65 13.66 -7.08 10.82
CA CYS A 65 14.62 -7.56 9.82
C CYS A 65 14.97 -9.04 10.04
N SER A 66 15.15 -9.46 11.30
CA SER A 66 15.37 -10.86 11.68
C SER A 66 14.22 -11.77 11.25
N ASP A 67 12.96 -11.33 11.42
CA ASP A 67 11.78 -12.09 11.01
C ASP A 67 11.61 -12.14 9.49
N LEU A 68 11.91 -11.03 8.81
CA LEU A 68 11.95 -10.97 7.35
C LEU A 68 13.10 -11.80 6.75
N LYS A 69 14.11 -12.14 7.55
CA LYS A 69 15.38 -12.78 7.11
C LYS A 69 16.10 -11.93 6.08
N VAL A 70 16.21 -10.64 6.37
CA VAL A 70 16.97 -9.66 5.60
C VAL A 70 17.91 -8.91 6.54
N ASP A 71 19.04 -8.45 6.04
CA ASP A 71 19.96 -7.66 6.83
C ASP A 71 19.40 -6.24 7.04
N HIS A 72 19.68 -5.61 8.18
CA HIS A 72 19.22 -4.25 8.46
C HIS A 72 19.89 -3.19 7.57
N THR A 73 21.02 -3.54 6.93
CA THR A 73 21.71 -2.72 5.92
C THR A 73 21.24 -3.00 4.48
N ASP A 74 20.31 -3.95 4.29
CA ASP A 74 19.80 -4.32 2.98
C ASP A 74 18.97 -3.18 2.37
N VAL A 75 19.20 -2.90 1.08
CA VAL A 75 18.50 -1.83 0.35
C VAL A 75 16.98 -2.02 0.34
N ARG A 76 16.49 -3.27 0.46
CA ARG A 76 15.04 -3.55 0.54
C ARG A 76 14.39 -2.95 1.79
N ILE A 77 15.14 -2.78 2.88
CA ILE A 77 14.66 -2.08 4.08
C ILE A 77 14.52 -0.58 3.81
N LEU A 78 15.46 0.01 3.05
CA LEU A 78 15.35 1.40 2.59
C LEU A 78 14.17 1.59 1.62
N MET A 79 13.93 0.63 0.72
CA MET A 79 12.76 0.64 -0.16
C MET A 79 11.45 0.52 0.63
N LEU A 80 11.44 -0.26 1.71
CA LEU A 80 10.28 -0.35 2.59
C LEU A 80 10.01 0.99 3.29
N ALA A 81 11.04 1.64 3.81
CA ALA A 81 10.94 2.98 4.39
C ALA A 81 10.41 4.01 3.37
N TRP A 82 10.88 3.95 2.12
CA TRP A 82 10.36 4.76 1.02
C TRP A 82 8.87 4.51 0.78
N LYS A 83 8.44 3.24 0.76
CA LYS A 83 7.03 2.88 0.58
C LYS A 83 6.14 3.40 1.71
N MET A 84 6.66 3.41 2.94
CA MET A 84 5.97 3.96 4.11
C MET A 84 6.00 5.49 4.17
N ARG A 85 6.85 6.14 3.36
CA ARG A 85 7.20 7.58 3.46
C ARG A 85 7.72 7.93 4.85
N ALA A 86 8.63 7.09 5.37
CA ALA A 86 9.18 7.25 6.70
C ALA A 86 9.93 8.57 6.86
N ALA A 87 9.63 9.32 7.91
CA ALA A 87 10.18 10.65 8.16
C ALA A 87 11.53 10.62 8.88
N LYS A 88 11.85 9.54 9.62
CA LYS A 88 13.08 9.44 10.42
C LYS A 88 13.75 8.08 10.25
N GLN A 89 15.05 8.09 9.96
CA GLN A 89 15.84 6.87 9.82
C GLN A 89 15.87 6.07 11.09
N GLY A 90 15.56 4.78 10.96
CA GLY A 90 15.56 3.86 12.09
C GLY A 90 14.27 3.92 12.92
N TYR A 91 13.24 4.63 12.46
CA TYR A 91 11.96 4.71 13.15
C TYR A 91 10.79 4.60 12.18
N PHE A 92 9.73 3.90 12.61
CA PHE A 92 8.43 3.94 11.94
C PHE A 92 7.33 4.32 12.95
N SER A 93 6.60 5.38 12.64
CA SER A 93 5.34 5.69 13.31
C SER A 93 4.24 4.72 12.90
N LYS A 94 3.17 4.64 13.71
CA LYS A 94 2.00 3.82 13.40
C LYS A 94 1.36 4.20 12.05
N ASP A 95 1.30 5.48 11.73
CA ASP A 95 0.69 5.97 10.49
C ASP A 95 1.51 5.59 9.25
N GLU A 96 2.84 5.73 9.31
CA GLU A 96 3.75 5.31 8.24
C GLU A 96 3.66 3.80 8.01
N TRP A 97 3.68 3.03 9.10
CA TRP A 97 3.53 1.58 9.07
C TRP A 97 2.22 1.16 8.42
N GLN A 98 1.10 1.70 8.90
CA GLN A 98 -0.22 1.39 8.35
C GLN A 98 -0.30 1.72 6.86
N ARG A 99 0.18 2.91 6.46
CA ARG A 99 0.17 3.35 5.06
C ARG A 99 0.93 2.39 4.16
N GLY A 100 2.17 2.08 4.53
CA GLY A 100 3.01 1.18 3.73
C GLY A 100 2.43 -0.24 3.63
N LEU A 101 1.98 -0.83 4.74
CA LEU A 101 1.44 -2.19 4.73
C LEU A 101 0.08 -2.29 4.02
N LYS A 102 -0.75 -1.24 4.08
CA LYS A 102 -2.00 -1.15 3.30
C LYS A 102 -1.68 -1.13 1.80
N ASP A 103 -0.74 -0.30 1.38
CA ASP A 103 -0.33 -0.15 -0.02
C ASP A 103 0.35 -1.42 -0.56
N LEU A 104 1.07 -2.15 0.29
CA LEU A 104 1.68 -3.43 -0.05
C LEU A 104 0.73 -4.63 0.07
N HIS A 105 -0.49 -4.41 0.58
CA HIS A 105 -1.46 -5.46 0.92
C HIS A 105 -0.84 -6.56 1.82
N ALA A 106 0.00 -6.17 2.77
CA ALA A 106 0.79 -7.05 3.62
C ALA A 106 0.37 -6.90 5.09
N ASP A 107 -0.54 -7.74 5.57
CA ASP A 107 -1.03 -7.76 6.96
C ASP A 107 -0.29 -8.76 7.88
N THR A 108 0.78 -9.39 7.38
CA THR A 108 1.56 -10.42 8.10
C THR A 108 3.02 -10.43 7.61
N ILE A 109 3.96 -10.91 8.43
CA ILE A 109 5.38 -11.03 8.04
C ILE A 109 5.61 -11.82 6.74
N PRO A 110 4.99 -13.00 6.51
CA PRO A 110 5.19 -13.72 5.26
C PRO A 110 4.72 -12.93 4.02
N LYS A 111 3.66 -12.13 4.14
CA LYS A 111 3.21 -11.27 3.03
C LYS A 111 4.14 -10.08 2.83
N LEU A 112 4.60 -9.44 3.91
CA LEU A 112 5.55 -8.34 3.83
C LEU A 112 6.86 -8.80 3.18
N LYS A 113 7.39 -9.95 3.60
CA LYS A 113 8.58 -10.58 2.99
C LYS A 113 8.40 -10.84 1.50
N LYS A 114 7.23 -11.32 1.08
CA LYS A 114 6.90 -11.55 -0.34
C LYS A 114 6.76 -10.24 -1.14
N ALA A 115 6.43 -9.13 -0.46
CA ALA A 115 6.28 -7.84 -1.10
C ALA A 115 7.62 -7.13 -1.37
N LEU A 116 8.68 -7.42 -0.58
CA LEU A 116 9.98 -6.75 -0.72
C LEU A 116 10.58 -6.87 -2.15
N PRO A 117 10.64 -8.05 -2.80
CA PRO A 117 11.13 -8.12 -4.19
C PRO A 117 10.22 -7.40 -5.20
N GLY A 118 8.96 -7.14 -4.84
CA GLY A 118 8.04 -6.33 -5.65
C GLY A 118 8.42 -4.85 -5.67
N LEU A 119 9.03 -4.35 -4.59
CA LEU A 119 9.51 -2.96 -4.51
C LEU A 119 10.66 -2.72 -5.50
N GLU A 120 11.58 -3.67 -5.65
CA GLU A 120 12.66 -3.59 -6.65
C GLU A 120 12.10 -3.42 -8.07
N LYS A 121 11.02 -4.13 -8.39
CA LYS A 121 10.34 -4.01 -9.69
C LYS A 121 9.66 -2.65 -9.87
N GLU A 122 9.14 -2.05 -8.80
CA GLU A 122 8.54 -0.71 -8.85
C GLU A 122 9.59 0.36 -9.21
N LEU A 123 10.85 0.15 -8.82
CA LEU A 123 11.97 1.07 -9.10
C LEU A 123 12.62 0.89 -10.47
N THR A 124 12.05 0.06 -11.36
CA THR A 124 12.57 -0.12 -12.73
C THR A 124 12.30 1.07 -13.64
N THR A 125 11.35 1.94 -13.29
CA THR A 125 11.02 3.15 -14.05
C THR A 125 11.85 4.33 -13.56
N ALA A 126 12.44 5.11 -14.48
CA ALA A 126 13.28 6.26 -14.16
C ALA A 126 12.65 7.23 -13.14
N SER A 127 11.37 7.59 -13.33
CA SER A 127 10.65 8.50 -12.41
C SER A 127 10.51 7.93 -10.99
N LYS A 128 10.29 6.62 -10.84
CA LYS A 128 10.17 5.97 -9.53
C LYS A 128 11.53 5.85 -8.85
N PHE A 129 12.57 5.56 -9.63
CA PHE A 129 13.93 5.54 -9.14
C PHE A 129 14.40 6.92 -8.67
N GLU A 130 14.09 7.98 -9.41
CA GLU A 130 14.41 9.37 -9.03
C GLU A 130 13.71 9.76 -7.72
N ASP A 131 12.41 9.45 -7.58
CA ASP A 131 11.64 9.67 -6.33
C ASP A 131 12.26 8.88 -5.15
N PHE A 132 12.61 7.62 -5.38
CA PHE A 132 13.28 6.79 -4.36
C PHE A 132 14.65 7.34 -3.98
N TYR A 133 15.45 7.77 -4.96
CA TYR A 133 16.78 8.30 -4.71
C TYR A 133 16.73 9.61 -3.92
N ALA A 134 15.84 10.53 -4.30
CA ALA A 134 15.61 11.78 -3.58
C ALA A 134 15.16 11.52 -2.13
N PHE A 135 14.22 10.59 -1.95
CA PHE A 135 13.80 10.14 -0.62
C PHE A 135 14.97 9.54 0.16
N ALA A 136 15.72 8.61 -0.43
CA ALA A 136 16.81 7.89 0.23
C ALA A 136 17.87 8.87 0.75
N PHE A 137 18.21 9.88 -0.05
CA PHE A 137 19.12 10.94 0.36
C PHE A 137 18.59 11.68 1.59
N GLN A 138 17.35 12.21 1.52
CA GLN A 138 16.75 12.93 2.64
C GLN A 138 16.62 12.06 3.90
N TYR A 139 16.15 10.83 3.73
CA TYR A 139 15.97 9.86 4.81
C TYR A 139 17.29 9.58 5.53
N CYS A 140 18.38 9.35 4.79
CA CYS A 140 19.70 9.15 5.39
C CYS A 140 20.23 10.36 6.18
N LEU A 141 19.76 11.58 5.89
CA LEU A 141 20.14 12.78 6.64
C LEU A 141 19.41 12.91 7.99
N THR A 142 18.36 12.12 8.22
CA THR A 142 17.56 12.19 9.47
C THR A 142 18.09 11.30 10.60
N GLY A 143 19.03 10.40 10.30
CA GLY A 143 19.75 9.61 11.31
C GLY A 143 20.89 10.41 11.95
N GLU A 144 21.23 10.10 13.19
CA GLU A 144 22.46 10.62 13.80
C GLU A 144 23.68 10.05 13.07
N LEU A 145 24.29 10.86 12.19
CA LEU A 145 25.65 10.76 11.67
C LEU A 145 26.24 9.33 11.52
N VAL A 146 25.62 8.48 10.70
CA VAL A 146 26.28 7.30 10.11
C VAL A 146 26.33 7.43 8.58
N LEU A 147 26.71 8.62 8.11
CA LEU A 147 26.67 8.99 6.69
C LEU A 147 27.93 8.63 5.88
N THR A 148 28.91 7.91 6.44
CA THR A 148 30.11 7.57 5.67
C THR A 148 29.97 6.27 4.87
N GLY A 149 29.15 5.30 5.30
CA GLY A 149 29.12 3.98 4.66
C GLY A 149 28.07 3.83 3.55
N LEU A 150 26.81 4.17 3.84
CA LEU A 150 25.69 3.87 2.94
C LEU A 150 25.65 4.81 1.73
N LEU A 151 25.98 6.09 1.93
CA LEU A 151 25.99 7.10 0.87
C LEU A 151 27.11 6.82 -0.15
N ILE A 152 28.30 6.39 0.30
CA ILE A 152 29.41 6.03 -0.59
C ILE A 152 29.06 4.80 -1.43
N LYS A 153 28.42 3.76 -0.86
CA LYS A 153 27.99 2.59 -1.62
C LYS A 153 26.86 2.89 -2.62
N LEU A 154 25.93 3.79 -2.28
CA LEU A 154 24.85 4.18 -3.18
C LEU A 154 25.35 5.06 -4.33
N LEU A 155 26.33 5.95 -4.07
CA LEU A 155 26.94 6.83 -5.07
C LEU A 155 27.99 6.13 -5.94
N ALA A 156 28.64 5.08 -5.44
CA ALA A 156 29.69 4.37 -6.19
C ALA A 156 29.17 3.59 -7.40
N GLY A 157 27.86 3.31 -7.48
CA GLY A 157 27.26 2.52 -8.56
C GLY A 157 27.77 1.06 -8.59
N PRO A 158 27.11 0.16 -9.32
CA PRO A 158 27.65 -1.17 -9.55
C PRO A 158 28.90 -1.06 -10.44
N ASN A 159 30.04 -1.51 -9.92
CA ASN A 159 31.23 -1.84 -10.71
C ASN A 159 31.04 -3.22 -11.37
#